data_AF-A0A095TUP6-F1
#
_entry.id   AF-A0A095TUP6-F1
#
_cell.length_a   1.000
_cell.length_b   1.000
_cell.length_c   1.000
_cell.angle_alpha   90.00
_cell.angle_beta   90.00
_cell.angle_gamma   90.00
#
_symmetry.space_group_name_H-M   'P 1'
#
loop_
_entity.id
_entity.type
_entity.pdbx_description
1 polymer ?
#
loop_
_entity_poly.entity_id
_entity_poly.type
_entity_poly.pdbx_seq_one_letter_code
_entity_poly.pdbx_strand_id
1 'polypeptide(L)'
;MHTLKIALKPIMAGLVLLPVIATAHSSHNPVDDIAKYDQTVIKRQVEFKQSQQTEEKIQNLQDQISALESKMLTLRNLMASDYPHIKEKMSKYKFDYMESVDDTLVQLKKVLTQTDTLLNQ
;
A
#
# COMPACT_ATOMS: atom_id res chain seq x y z
N MET A 1 47.28 -20.69 3.79
CA MET A 1 46.56 -19.50 4.28
C MET A 1 47.00 -18.30 3.45
N HIS A 2 46.19 -17.90 2.47
CA HIS A 2 46.33 -16.62 1.77
C HIS A 2 45.02 -15.86 1.97
N THR A 3 45.10 -14.74 2.67
CA THR A 3 43.99 -13.85 2.99
C THR A 3 43.68 -12.96 1.79
N LEU A 4 42.61 -13.28 1.06
CA LEU A 4 42.08 -12.40 0.02
C LEU A 4 41.25 -11.31 0.68
N LYS A 5 41.86 -10.15 0.90
CA LYS A 5 41.14 -8.92 1.30
C LYS A 5 40.40 -8.39 0.07
N ILE A 6 39.10 -8.69 -0.03
CA ILE A 6 38.23 -8.06 -1.03
C ILE A 6 37.97 -6.63 -0.57
N ALA A 7 38.55 -5.67 -1.29
CA ALA A 7 38.28 -4.26 -1.11
C ALA A 7 36.87 -3.96 -1.65
N LEU A 8 35.90 -3.81 -0.73
CA LEU A 8 34.56 -3.33 -1.06
C LEU A 8 34.63 -1.81 -1.32
N LYS A 9 34.69 -1.41 -2.59
CA LYS A 9 34.41 -0.02 -2.99
C LYS A 9 32.88 0.19 -2.97
N PRO A 10 32.37 1.32 -2.44
CA PRO A 10 30.95 1.61 -2.41
C PRO A 10 30.52 1.99 -3.83
N ILE A 11 29.90 1.04 -4.53
CA ILE A 11 29.30 1.30 -5.83
C ILE A 11 27.84 1.64 -5.58
N MET A 12 27.48 2.86 -5.99
CA MET A 12 26.12 3.33 -6.30
C MET A 12 25.26 3.79 -5.13
N ALA A 13 25.64 4.96 -4.60
CA ALA A 13 24.67 6.00 -4.33
C ALA A 13 23.96 6.36 -5.65
N GLY A 14 22.76 5.86 -5.89
CA GLY A 14 22.03 6.20 -7.10
C GLY A 14 20.89 5.26 -7.44
N LEU A 15 19.86 5.17 -6.59
CA LEU A 15 18.49 4.85 -7.02
C LEU A 15 17.48 5.09 -5.88
N VAL A 16 17.30 6.33 -5.43
CA VAL A 16 16.14 6.69 -4.59
C VAL A 16 15.43 7.89 -5.21
N LEU A 17 15.02 7.72 -6.46
CA LEU A 17 13.99 8.52 -7.10
C LEU A 17 13.23 7.56 -8.02
N LEU A 18 12.58 6.56 -7.42
CA LEU A 18 11.44 5.95 -8.11
C LEU A 18 10.33 7.01 -8.08
N PRO A 19 9.85 7.49 -9.24
CA PRO A 19 8.60 8.22 -9.25
C PRO A 19 7.57 7.23 -8.71
N VAL A 20 6.97 7.56 -7.56
CA VAL A 20 5.70 6.97 -7.17
C VAL A 20 4.75 7.37 -8.29
N ILE A 21 4.63 6.52 -9.31
CA ILE A 21 3.56 6.65 -10.29
C ILE A 21 2.32 6.18 -9.55
N ALA A 22 1.81 7.05 -8.67
CA ALA A 22 0.44 7.00 -8.22
C ALA A 22 -0.39 7.30 -9.46
N THR A 23 -0.62 6.29 -10.28
CA THR A 23 -1.68 6.32 -11.28
C THR A 23 -3.00 6.25 -10.51
N ALA A 24 -3.38 7.39 -9.93
CA ALA A 24 -4.77 7.68 -9.64
C ALA A 24 -5.48 7.89 -10.99
N HIS A 25 -5.63 6.83 -11.77
CA HIS A 25 -6.66 6.77 -12.81
C HIS A 25 -7.99 6.49 -12.10
N SER A 26 -8.40 7.45 -11.28
CA SER A 26 -9.72 7.48 -10.69
C SER A 26 -10.71 7.54 -11.85
N SER A 27 -11.60 6.56 -11.95
CA SER A 27 -12.82 6.78 -12.70
C SER A 27 -13.55 7.95 -12.07
N HIS A 28 -14.31 8.70 -12.87
CA HIS A 28 -15.04 9.88 -12.38
C HIS A 28 -16.03 9.55 -11.24
N ASN A 29 -16.26 8.26 -10.97
CA ASN A 29 -17.08 7.73 -9.90
C ASN A 29 -16.24 6.90 -8.90
N PRO A 30 -16.02 7.37 -7.66
CA PRO A 30 -15.24 6.64 -6.66
C PRO A 30 -15.82 5.27 -6.26
N VAL A 31 -17.11 5.02 -6.51
CA VAL A 31 -17.72 3.70 -6.30
C VAL A 31 -17.20 2.67 -7.30
N ASP A 32 -17.00 3.07 -8.55
CA ASP A 32 -16.46 2.20 -9.60
C ASP A 32 -14.97 1.87 -9.31
N ASP A 33 -14.23 2.81 -8.74
CA ASP A 33 -12.85 2.57 -8.29
C ASP A 33 -12.79 1.56 -7.16
N ILE A 34 -13.68 1.67 -6.15
CA ILE A 34 -13.79 0.68 -5.07
C ILE A 34 -14.03 -0.73 -5.63
N ALA A 35 -14.95 -0.87 -6.59
CA ALA A 35 -15.24 -2.16 -7.22
C ALA A 35 -14.02 -2.73 -7.98
N LYS A 36 -13.25 -1.88 -8.67
CA LYS A 36 -12.00 -2.29 -9.34
C LYS A 36 -10.94 -2.76 -8.36
N TYR A 37 -10.79 -2.09 -7.22
CA TYR A 37 -9.85 -2.53 -6.19
C TYR A 37 -10.26 -3.89 -5.62
N ASP A 38 -11.55 -4.11 -5.37
CA ASP A 38 -12.05 -5.42 -4.94
C ASP A 38 -11.78 -6.52 -5.95
N GLN A 39 -12.04 -6.27 -7.23
CA GLN A 39 -11.73 -7.22 -8.30
C GLN A 39 -10.23 -7.51 -8.38
N THR A 40 -9.38 -6.49 -8.18
CA THR A 40 -7.92 -6.65 -8.16
C THR A 40 -7.50 -7.58 -7.03
N VAL A 41 -8.00 -7.35 -5.80
CA VAL A 41 -7.69 -8.21 -4.64
C VAL A 41 -8.12 -9.66 -4.90
N ILE A 42 -9.35 -9.88 -5.37
CA ILE A 42 -9.88 -11.23 -5.65
C ILE A 42 -9.04 -11.93 -6.72
N LYS A 43 -8.71 -11.22 -7.81
CA LYS A 43 -7.88 -11.77 -8.88
C LYS A 43 -6.50 -12.19 -8.36
N ARG A 44 -5.82 -11.31 -7.61
CA ARG A 44 -4.50 -11.60 -7.04
C ARG A 44 -4.54 -12.74 -6.01
N GLN A 45 -5.61 -12.88 -5.23
CA GLN A 45 -5.79 -14.03 -4.33
C GLN A 45 -5.88 -15.36 -5.08
N VAL A 46 -6.50 -15.38 -6.27
CA VAL A 46 -6.53 -16.57 -7.13
C VAL A 46 -5.14 -16.85 -7.71
N GLU A 47 -4.47 -15.84 -8.24
CA GLU A 47 -3.13 -15.97 -8.83
C GLU A 47 -2.09 -16.43 -7.79
N PHE A 48 -2.17 -15.93 -6.55
CA PHE A 48 -1.30 -16.35 -5.44
C PHE A 48 -1.38 -17.86 -5.17
N LYS A 49 -2.59 -18.44 -5.24
CA LYS A 49 -2.80 -19.89 -5.04
C LYS A 49 -2.24 -20.73 -6.19
N GLN A 50 -2.24 -20.17 -7.40
CA GLN A 50 -1.79 -20.86 -8.60
C GLN A 50 -0.28 -20.76 -8.80
N SER A 51 0.33 -19.66 -8.35
CA SER A 51 1.77 -19.45 -8.49
C SER A 51 2.59 -20.50 -7.73
N GLN A 52 3.67 -20.94 -8.37
CA GLN A 52 4.66 -21.85 -7.77
C GLN A 52 5.93 -21.11 -7.33
N GLN A 53 6.12 -19.87 -7.80
CA GLN A 53 7.32 -19.08 -7.53
C GLN A 53 7.12 -18.18 -6.31
N THR A 54 8.13 -18.13 -5.45
CA THR A 54 8.07 -17.31 -4.23
C THR A 54 8.04 -15.83 -4.56
N GLU A 55 8.81 -15.36 -5.56
CA GLU A 55 8.80 -13.95 -5.97
C GLU A 55 7.42 -13.51 -6.50
N GLU A 56 6.77 -14.33 -7.33
CA GLU A 56 5.42 -14.04 -7.84
C GLU A 56 4.37 -14.00 -6.73
N LYS A 57 4.52 -14.85 -5.70
CA LYS A 57 3.66 -14.82 -4.51
C LYS A 57 3.86 -13.55 -3.70
N ILE A 58 5.10 -13.12 -3.53
CA ILE A 58 5.45 -11.86 -2.88
C ILE A 58 4.83 -10.69 -3.62
N GLN A 59 5.02 -10.60 -4.93
CA GLN A 59 4.44 -9.54 -5.75
C GLN A 59 2.91 -9.55 -5.68
N ASN A 60 2.28 -10.74 -5.69
CA ASN A 60 0.83 -10.87 -5.52
C ASN A 60 0.34 -10.30 -4.19
N LEU A 61 1.08 -10.51 -3.10
CA LEU A 61 0.73 -9.95 -1.80
C LEU A 61 0.89 -8.43 -1.79
N GLN A 62 1.96 -7.91 -2.38
CA GLN A 62 2.17 -6.46 -2.49
C GLN A 62 1.02 -5.80 -3.26
N ASP A 63 0.64 -6.36 -4.41
CA ASP A 63 -0.48 -5.86 -5.22
C ASP A 63 -1.82 -5.88 -4.47
N GLN A 64 -2.09 -6.95 -3.70
CA GLN A 64 -3.30 -7.03 -2.86
C GLN A 64 -3.32 -5.91 -1.82
N ILE A 65 -2.20 -5.68 -1.14
CA ILE A 65 -2.16 -4.67 -0.08
C ILE A 65 -2.27 -3.26 -0.69
N SER A 66 -1.62 -2.98 -1.82
CA SER A 66 -1.76 -1.68 -2.51
C SER A 66 -3.19 -1.41 -2.96
N ALA A 67 -3.92 -2.44 -3.43
CA ALA A 67 -5.33 -2.30 -3.79
C ALA A 67 -6.22 -2.03 -2.56
N LEU A 68 -5.98 -2.72 -1.43
CA LEU A 68 -6.70 -2.49 -0.17
C LEU A 68 -6.44 -1.09 0.39
N GLU A 69 -5.19 -0.62 0.34
CA GLU A 69 -4.81 0.73 0.75
C GLU A 69 -5.54 1.79 -0.07
N SER A 70 -5.53 1.63 -1.40
CA SER A 70 -6.24 2.54 -2.32
C SER A 70 -7.74 2.56 -2.05
N LYS A 71 -8.34 1.38 -1.83
CA LYS A 71 -9.76 1.27 -1.46
C LYS A 71 -10.09 2.00 -0.16
N MET A 72 -9.27 1.83 0.88
CA MET A 72 -9.48 2.52 2.16
C MET A 72 -9.35 4.04 2.02
N LEU A 73 -8.39 4.52 1.25
CA LEU A 73 -8.24 5.96 0.98
C LEU A 73 -9.47 6.53 0.24
N THR A 74 -9.96 5.83 -0.78
CA THR A 74 -11.17 6.24 -1.51
C THR A 74 -12.40 6.26 -0.60
N LEU A 75 -12.57 5.24 0.25
CA LEU A 75 -13.66 5.22 1.24
C LEU A 75 -13.55 6.37 2.25
N ARG A 76 -12.34 6.65 2.76
CA ARG A 76 -12.08 7.77 3.66
C ARG A 76 -12.45 9.10 3.01
N ASN A 77 -12.05 9.31 1.77
CA ASN A 77 -12.34 10.54 1.03
C ASN A 77 -13.84 10.71 0.76
N LEU A 78 -14.54 9.63 0.41
CA LEU A 78 -15.99 9.62 0.29
C LEU A 78 -16.67 10.00 1.60
N MET A 79 -16.30 9.37 2.71
CA MET A 79 -16.87 9.69 4.03
C MET A 79 -16.63 11.14 4.43
N ALA A 80 -15.42 11.66 4.19
CA ALA A 80 -15.09 13.05 4.48
C ALA A 80 -15.87 14.04 3.61
N SER A 81 -16.13 13.68 2.34
CA SER A 81 -16.90 14.49 1.39
C SER A 81 -18.40 14.50 1.71
N ASP A 82 -18.97 13.32 1.99
CA ASP A 82 -20.41 13.17 2.25
C ASP A 82 -20.79 13.66 3.64
N TYR A 83 -19.85 13.60 4.59
CA TYR A 83 -20.09 13.96 5.99
C TYR A 83 -19.01 14.92 6.54
N PRO A 84 -18.84 16.13 5.96
CA PRO A 84 -17.77 17.07 6.33
C PRO A 84 -17.90 17.64 7.74
N HIS A 85 -19.04 17.40 8.39
CA HIS A 85 -19.33 17.83 9.75
C HIS A 85 -19.05 16.75 10.81
N ILE A 86 -18.74 15.51 10.42
CA ILE A 86 -18.29 14.48 11.35
C ILE A 86 -16.88 14.87 11.82
N LYS A 87 -16.82 15.40 13.04
CA LYS A 87 -15.61 15.76 13.77
C LYS A 87 -15.58 14.97 15.07
N GLU A 88 -14.44 14.85 15.73
CA GLU A 88 -14.26 14.20 17.04
C GLU A 88 -15.45 14.43 18.01
N LYS A 89 -15.91 15.69 18.13
CA LYS A 89 -17.01 16.12 19.01
C LYS A 89 -18.39 15.50 18.72
N MET A 90 -18.58 14.92 17.54
CA MET A 90 -19.83 14.26 17.12
C MET A 90 -19.79 12.75 17.41
N SER A 91 -18.61 12.19 17.68
CA SER A 91 -18.49 10.83 18.20
C SER A 91 -18.94 10.80 19.64
N LYS A 92 -19.77 9.80 19.99
CA LYS A 92 -20.09 9.47 21.40
C LYS A 92 -18.82 9.31 22.25
N TYR A 93 -17.73 8.89 21.62
CA TYR A 93 -16.46 8.59 22.28
C TYR A 93 -15.44 9.73 22.22
N LYS A 94 -15.80 10.89 21.64
CA LYS A 94 -14.83 11.97 21.37
C LYS A 94 -13.60 11.44 20.63
N PHE A 95 -13.85 10.75 19.52
CA PHE A 95 -12.82 10.10 18.73
C PHE A 95 -12.94 10.52 17.26
N ASP A 96 -11.83 10.92 16.66
CA ASP A 96 -11.77 11.26 15.25
C ASP A 96 -11.48 10.00 14.41
N TYR A 97 -12.55 9.41 13.88
CA TYR A 97 -12.43 8.22 13.05
C TYR A 97 -11.68 8.47 11.73
N MET A 98 -11.74 9.69 11.18
CA MET A 98 -11.07 9.99 9.91
C MET A 98 -9.56 10.13 10.11
N GLU A 99 -9.15 10.84 11.16
CA GLU A 99 -7.74 10.93 11.56
C GLU A 99 -7.16 9.55 11.88
N SER A 100 -7.89 8.72 12.62
CA SER A 100 -7.44 7.35 12.92
C SER A 100 -7.29 6.47 11.67
N VAL A 101 -8.13 6.66 10.65
CA VAL A 101 -7.98 5.95 9.37
C VAL A 101 -6.74 6.45 8.62
N ASP A 102 -6.49 7.76 8.61
CA ASP A 102 -5.29 8.33 7.98
C ASP A 102 -4.00 7.82 8.64
N ASP A 103 -3.94 7.82 9.97
CA ASP A 103 -2.81 7.29 10.73
C ASP A 103 -2.58 5.81 10.44
N THR A 104 -3.66 5.03 10.32
CA THR A 104 -3.60 3.61 9.97
C THR A 104 -3.06 3.41 8.56
N LEU A 105 -3.49 4.23 7.58
CA LEU A 105 -2.98 4.18 6.21
C LEU A 105 -1.49 4.51 6.14
N VAL A 106 -1.03 5.51 6.90
CA VAL A 106 0.40 5.85 7.00
C VAL A 106 1.20 4.70 7.62
N GLN A 107 0.69 4.07 8.67
CA GLN A 107 1.36 2.92 9.28
C GLN A 107 1.39 1.70 8.35
N LEU A 108 0.30 1.43 7.62
CA LEU A 108 0.24 0.36 6.63
C LEU A 108 1.31 0.55 5.54
N LYS A 109 1.45 1.77 4.99
CA LYS A 109 2.51 2.10 4.04
C LYS A 109 3.90 1.80 4.58
N LYS A 110 4.18 2.16 5.83
CA LYS A 110 5.49 1.89 6.47
C LYS A 110 5.75 0.40 6.60
N VAL A 111 4.75 -0.37 7.06
CA VAL A 111 4.86 -1.83 7.18
C VAL A 111 5.08 -2.48 5.81
N LEU A 112 4.42 -1.98 4.77
CA LEU A 112 4.64 -2.43 3.40
C LEU A 112 6.08 -2.19 2.92
N THR A 113 6.61 -0.99 3.12
CA THR A 113 7.99 -0.66 2.75
C THR A 113 9.00 -1.52 3.52
N GLN A 114 8.76 -1.78 4.80
CA GLN A 114 9.60 -2.67 5.60
C GLN A 114 9.56 -4.11 5.09
N THR A 115 8.37 -4.58 4.73
CA THR A 115 8.17 -5.92 4.17
C THR A 115 8.89 -6.05 2.81
N ASP A 116 8.74 -5.09 1.92
CA ASP A 116 9.43 -5.04 0.62
C ASP A 116 10.96 -5.05 0.78
N THR A 117 11.47 -4.29 1.77
CA THR A 117 12.91 -4.27 2.08
C THR A 117 13.43 -5.64 2.50
N LEU A 118 12.66 -6.44 3.23
CA LEU A 118 13.06 -7.79 3.65
C LEU A 118 13.00 -8.80 2.49
N LEU A 119 12.08 -8.61 1.55
CA LEU A 119 11.84 -9.55 0.46
C LEU A 119 12.80 -9.32 -0.72
N ASN A 120 13.37 -8.12 -0.84
CA ASN A 120 14.34 -7.75 -1.87
C ASN A 120 15.80 -7.73 -1.38
N GLN A 121 16.09 -8.33 -0.22
CA GLN A 121 17.44 -8.55 0.34
C GLN A 121 18.09 -9.83 -0.20
#